data_AF-A0AAP3MCT9-F1
#
_entry.id   AF-A0AAP3MCT9-F1
#
_cell.length_a   1.000
_cell.length_b   1.000
_cell.length_c   1.000
_cell.angle_alpha   90.00
_cell.angle_beta   90.00
_cell.angle_gamma   90.00
#
_symmetry.space_group_name_H-M   'P 1'
#
loop_
_entity.id
_entity.type
_entity.pdbx_description
1 polymer ?
#
loop_
_entity_poly.entity_id
_entity_poly.type
_entity_poly.pdbx_seq_one_letter_code
_entity_poly.pdbx_strand_id
1 'polypeptide(L)'
;MNNEFLENVTYEELTIGRKASLNRTLTQDDINLFATMSGDINPSHVDPQFAKSDVFHGVVGHGMWSGALISTLLGTALPGPGTIYLEQDIQFITPVRIGDNLTITIVVRDKHPGKSIVHFDCMGVNQKGETVIKGLAKVIAPTKKMKVPRTVLPLVQIHHNDHFNKIIEACSNLPSIKTAVVHPVTANVLEAVYDSVKAGLITPVLIGPMAKIKCAASEAKIDLSNWEMIDTEHSDAAAFRAVELAASGKVDAIMKGALHTDELMSAVVPATSGLRTKYRISHAYVMDVPTYHKPLIITDAAINIAPNAADKADICQNAINLWRILYGEEIKPKVAILAAVEMVNPKMQATVDAAILCKMADRAQIVDGILDGPLAFDNAINKQASKEKNIISPVAGDADILLVPDIESGNMLAKQLTFLGHADAAGIVLGARVPIILASRADSLRTRLLSCAVATKIAAARKAGKIK
;
A
#
# COMPACT_ATOMS: atom_id res chain seq x y z
N MET A 1 -39.36 2.81 -2.27
CA MET A 1 -39.55 3.92 -3.22
C MET A 1 -38.41 3.87 -4.22
N ASN A 2 -38.70 3.82 -5.52
CA ASN A 2 -37.67 3.68 -6.56
C ASN A 2 -36.60 4.76 -6.41
N ASN A 3 -35.40 4.33 -6.04
CA ASN A 3 -34.27 5.16 -5.64
C ASN A 3 -33.47 5.68 -6.86
N GLU A 4 -34.05 5.63 -8.05
CA GLU A 4 -33.39 5.87 -9.35
C GLU A 4 -33.43 7.34 -9.78
N PHE A 5 -34.38 8.13 -9.26
CA PHE A 5 -34.58 9.53 -9.66
C PHE A 5 -34.59 10.46 -8.44
N LEU A 6 -34.13 11.69 -8.65
CA LEU A 6 -34.39 12.84 -7.77
C LEU A 6 -35.56 13.63 -8.34
N GLU A 7 -36.50 13.99 -7.48
CA GLU A 7 -37.62 14.85 -7.82
C GLU A 7 -37.60 16.07 -6.91
N ASN A 8 -37.87 17.23 -7.48
CA ASN A 8 -37.93 18.47 -6.70
C ASN A 8 -39.35 18.77 -6.20
N VAL A 9 -39.43 19.71 -5.27
CA VAL A 9 -40.64 20.38 -4.81
C VAL A 9 -40.55 21.82 -5.30
N THR A 10 -41.52 22.26 -6.09
CA THR A 10 -41.48 23.61 -6.64
C THR A 10 -41.77 24.66 -5.57
N TYR A 11 -41.43 25.92 -5.83
CA TYR A 11 -41.75 27.03 -4.94
C TYR A 11 -43.23 27.07 -4.54
N GLU A 12 -44.16 26.79 -5.47
CA GLU A 12 -45.60 26.77 -5.18
C GLU A 12 -46.00 25.57 -4.30
N GLU A 13 -45.36 24.42 -4.48
CA GLU A 13 -45.62 23.19 -3.70
C GLU A 13 -45.01 23.21 -2.29
N LEU A 14 -44.10 24.16 -2.00
CA LEU A 14 -43.51 24.32 -0.68
C LEU A 14 -44.50 24.97 0.29
N THR A 15 -44.73 24.32 1.43
CA THR A 15 -45.52 24.83 2.54
C THR A 15 -44.62 25.16 3.73
N ILE A 16 -44.94 26.23 4.46
CA ILE A 16 -44.25 26.57 5.72
C ILE A 16 -44.40 25.40 6.70
N GLY A 17 -43.31 25.05 7.39
CA GLY A 17 -43.23 23.90 8.29
C GLY A 17 -42.93 22.57 7.60
N ARG A 18 -42.90 22.51 6.26
CA ARG A 18 -42.45 21.31 5.54
C ARG A 18 -40.99 21.04 5.85
N LYS A 19 -40.64 19.78 6.10
CA LYS A 19 -39.30 19.38 6.50
C LYS A 19 -38.73 18.22 5.68
N ALA A 20 -37.41 18.14 5.64
CA ALA A 20 -36.66 16.99 5.16
C ALA A 20 -35.51 16.71 6.12
N SER A 21 -35.12 15.44 6.24
CA SER A 21 -34.05 15.02 7.12
C SER A 21 -33.22 13.90 6.53
N LEU A 22 -31.95 13.86 6.89
CA LEU A 22 -31.06 12.73 6.63
C LEU A 22 -30.31 12.36 7.90
N ASN A 23 -29.80 11.13 7.92
CA ASN A 23 -29.03 10.57 9.02
C ASN A 23 -27.69 10.07 8.47
N ARG A 24 -26.58 10.44 9.12
CA ARG A 24 -25.23 10.06 8.71
C ARG A 24 -24.34 9.89 9.94
N THR A 25 -23.64 8.75 10.00
CA THR A 25 -22.60 8.51 11.00
C THR A 25 -21.27 9.06 10.52
N LEU A 26 -20.57 9.83 11.36
CA LEU A 26 -19.24 10.32 11.05
C LEU A 26 -18.22 9.18 11.20
N THR A 27 -17.49 8.89 10.13
CA THR A 27 -16.39 7.91 10.14
C THR A 27 -15.03 8.59 10.00
N GLN A 28 -13.95 7.86 10.26
CA GLN A 28 -12.59 8.36 9.98
C GLN A 28 -12.40 8.65 8.48
N ASP A 29 -13.02 7.85 7.62
CA ASP A 29 -12.97 8.03 6.16
C ASP A 29 -13.61 9.35 5.74
N ASP A 30 -14.73 9.73 6.35
CA ASP A 30 -15.39 11.01 6.08
C ASP A 30 -14.47 12.20 6.45
N ILE A 31 -13.74 12.11 7.58
CA ILE A 31 -12.76 13.14 8.00
C ILE A 31 -11.61 13.22 6.99
N ASN A 32 -11.05 12.08 6.59
CA ASN A 32 -9.92 12.02 5.67
C ASN A 32 -10.30 12.54 4.27
N LEU A 33 -11.49 12.19 3.77
CA LEU A 33 -12.02 12.70 2.51
C LEU A 33 -12.26 14.21 2.57
N PHE A 34 -12.86 14.68 3.67
CA PHE A 34 -13.12 16.10 3.83
C PHE A 34 -11.83 16.90 3.91
N ALA A 35 -10.83 16.45 4.70
CA ALA A 35 -9.51 17.09 4.78
C ALA A 35 -8.81 17.12 3.41
N THR A 36 -8.86 16.02 2.66
CA THR A 36 -8.25 15.93 1.33
C THR A 36 -8.92 16.86 0.32
N MET A 37 -10.24 16.93 0.32
CA MET A 37 -11.02 17.81 -0.57
C MET A 37 -10.89 19.29 -0.20
N SER A 38 -10.88 19.61 1.09
CA SER A 38 -10.89 20.99 1.60
C SER A 38 -9.50 21.60 1.79
N GLY A 39 -8.46 20.77 1.95
CA GLY A 39 -7.14 21.18 2.38
C GLY A 39 -7.01 21.45 3.88
N ASP A 40 -8.08 21.26 4.67
CA ASP A 40 -8.07 21.46 6.11
C ASP A 40 -7.43 20.28 6.85
N ILE A 41 -6.12 20.38 7.01
CA ILE A 41 -5.25 19.43 7.73
C ILE A 41 -5.02 19.84 9.20
N ASN A 42 -5.94 20.60 9.81
CA ASN A 42 -5.79 20.98 11.21
C ASN A 42 -5.57 19.73 12.10
N PRO A 43 -4.48 19.68 12.90
CA PRO A 43 -4.15 18.54 13.73
C PRO A 43 -5.28 18.04 14.65
N SER A 44 -6.19 18.91 15.09
CA SER A 44 -7.37 18.54 15.89
C SER A 44 -8.31 17.54 15.17
N HIS A 45 -8.23 17.45 13.84
CA HIS A 45 -9.03 16.56 12.98
C HIS A 45 -8.26 15.32 12.51
N VAL A 46 -6.95 15.44 12.26
CA VAL A 46 -6.19 14.40 11.53
C VAL A 46 -5.08 13.74 12.35
N ASP A 47 -4.72 14.28 13.53
CA ASP A 47 -3.69 13.71 14.40
C ASP A 47 -4.29 13.26 15.75
N PRO A 48 -4.46 11.95 15.98
CA PRO A 48 -4.99 11.42 17.23
C PRO A 48 -4.13 11.70 18.47
N GLN A 49 -2.81 11.89 18.31
CA GLN A 49 -1.92 12.20 19.44
C GLN A 49 -2.08 13.66 19.85
N PHE A 50 -2.08 14.58 18.89
CA PHE A 50 -2.34 15.99 19.14
C PHE A 50 -3.74 16.22 19.70
N ALA A 51 -4.75 15.60 19.11
CA ALA A 51 -6.15 15.79 19.50
C ALA A 51 -6.43 15.31 20.94
N LYS A 52 -5.66 14.34 21.48
CA LYS A 52 -5.78 13.90 22.88
C LYS A 52 -5.33 14.97 23.88
N SER A 53 -4.33 15.77 23.52
CA SER A 53 -3.81 16.88 24.33
C SER A 53 -4.55 18.21 24.11
N ASP A 54 -5.35 18.28 23.06
CA ASP A 54 -6.12 19.47 22.69
C ASP A 54 -7.40 19.61 23.53
N VAL A 55 -7.99 20.81 23.53
CA VAL A 55 -9.19 21.19 24.30
C VAL A 55 -10.36 20.21 24.08
N PHE A 56 -10.39 19.55 22.92
CA PHE A 56 -11.43 18.61 22.54
C PHE A 56 -11.21 17.17 23.04
N HIS A 57 -10.02 16.83 23.57
CA HIS A 57 -9.69 15.52 24.15
C HIS A 57 -10.07 14.34 23.23
N GLY A 58 -9.64 14.40 21.97
CA GLY A 58 -9.86 13.39 20.93
C GLY A 58 -10.21 14.01 19.58
N VAL A 59 -10.14 13.19 18.52
CA VAL A 59 -10.41 13.63 17.14
C VAL A 59 -11.86 14.09 17.02
N VAL A 60 -12.05 15.29 16.46
CA VAL A 60 -13.35 15.89 16.15
C VAL A 60 -13.52 15.96 14.64
N GLY A 61 -14.73 15.77 14.12
CA GLY A 61 -15.01 16.00 12.71
C GLY A 61 -15.00 17.48 12.32
N HIS A 62 -14.67 17.79 11.07
CA HIS A 62 -14.77 19.15 10.54
C HIS A 62 -16.21 19.65 10.66
N GLY A 63 -16.44 20.83 11.27
CA GLY A 63 -17.79 21.36 11.42
C GLY A 63 -18.53 21.46 10.08
N MET A 64 -17.84 21.88 9.03
CA MET A 64 -18.38 22.00 7.68
C MET A 64 -18.75 20.67 7.00
N TRP A 65 -18.30 19.52 7.52
CA TRP A 65 -18.86 18.22 7.13
C TRP A 65 -20.37 18.18 7.38
N SER A 66 -20.83 18.71 8.52
CA SER A 66 -22.26 18.83 8.84
C SER A 66 -22.97 19.84 7.93
N GLY A 67 -22.27 20.90 7.50
CA GLY A 67 -22.77 21.85 6.50
C GLY A 67 -22.99 21.21 5.12
N ALA A 68 -22.10 20.31 4.70
CA ALA A 68 -22.25 19.57 3.45
C ALA A 68 -23.51 18.67 3.44
N LEU A 69 -23.93 18.17 4.62
CA LEU A 69 -25.19 17.42 4.77
C LEU A 69 -26.43 18.32 4.60
N ILE A 70 -26.38 19.58 5.05
CA ILE A 70 -27.44 20.58 4.76
C ILE A 70 -27.52 20.82 3.25
N SER A 71 -26.37 21.04 2.60
CA SER A 71 -26.27 21.20 1.15
C SER A 71 -26.89 20.01 0.40
N THR A 72 -26.64 18.79 0.88
CA THR A 72 -27.24 17.55 0.34
C THR A 72 -28.76 17.60 0.40
N LEU A 73 -29.36 17.92 1.55
CA LEU A 73 -30.81 18.02 1.68
C LEU A 73 -31.42 19.05 0.72
N LEU A 74 -30.82 20.25 0.66
CA LEU A 74 -31.31 21.34 -0.18
C LEU A 74 -31.25 20.98 -1.68
N GLY A 75 -30.13 20.38 -2.11
CA GLY A 75 -29.89 20.02 -3.50
C GLY A 75 -30.61 18.76 -3.98
N THR A 76 -30.90 17.80 -3.09
CA THR A 76 -31.44 16.49 -3.51
C THR A 76 -32.82 16.13 -2.97
N ALA A 77 -33.29 16.78 -1.90
CA ALA A 77 -34.53 16.40 -1.22
C ALA A 77 -35.56 17.53 -1.09
N LEU A 78 -35.17 18.69 -0.58
CA LEU A 78 -36.10 19.80 -0.31
C LEU A 78 -35.37 21.16 -0.37
N PRO A 79 -35.62 22.01 -1.38
CA PRO A 79 -36.54 21.79 -2.49
C PRO A 79 -36.09 20.69 -3.45
N GLY A 80 -34.80 20.34 -3.50
CA GLY A 80 -34.26 19.30 -4.39
C GLY A 80 -33.71 19.86 -5.70
N PRO A 81 -33.66 19.07 -6.79
CA PRO A 81 -33.04 19.48 -8.05
C PRO A 81 -33.51 20.86 -8.55
N GLY A 82 -32.57 21.67 -9.02
CA GLY A 82 -32.84 23.03 -9.51
C GLY A 82 -32.86 24.11 -8.42
N THR A 83 -32.61 23.74 -7.17
CA THR A 83 -32.38 24.70 -6.07
C THR A 83 -31.05 25.44 -6.28
N ILE A 84 -31.07 26.76 -6.12
CA ILE A 84 -29.85 27.58 -6.09
C ILE A 84 -29.58 28.00 -4.65
N TYR A 85 -28.45 27.58 -4.11
CA TYR A 85 -28.05 27.84 -2.73
C TYR A 85 -27.34 29.18 -2.62
N LEU A 86 -27.96 30.16 -1.97
CA LEU A 86 -27.48 31.54 -1.94
C LEU A 86 -26.64 31.87 -0.72
N GLU A 87 -27.07 31.42 0.45
CA GLU A 87 -26.49 31.81 1.73
C GLU A 87 -26.67 30.71 2.76
N GLN A 88 -25.67 30.54 3.61
CA GLN A 88 -25.71 29.61 4.73
C GLN A 88 -25.09 30.26 5.97
N ASP A 89 -25.88 30.37 7.03
CA ASP A 89 -25.43 30.69 8.39
C ASP A 89 -25.42 29.40 9.22
N ILE A 90 -24.31 29.09 9.90
CA ILE A 90 -24.18 27.90 10.75
C ILE A 90 -23.48 28.27 12.05
N GLN A 91 -24.08 27.85 13.15
CA GLN A 91 -23.49 27.85 14.48
C GLN A 91 -23.12 26.43 14.88
N PHE A 92 -21.85 26.21 15.21
CA PHE A 92 -21.33 24.95 15.75
C PHE A 92 -21.46 24.97 17.27
N ILE A 93 -22.39 24.18 17.80
CA ILE A 93 -22.77 24.19 19.22
C ILE A 93 -22.01 23.10 19.98
N THR A 94 -22.05 21.86 19.47
CA THR A 94 -21.40 20.71 20.08
C THR A 94 -20.47 20.04 19.08
N PRO A 95 -19.23 19.64 19.46
CA PRO A 95 -18.32 18.91 18.59
C PRO A 95 -18.91 17.56 18.14
N VAL A 96 -18.72 17.18 16.88
CA VAL A 96 -19.06 15.84 16.36
C VAL A 96 -17.85 14.93 16.49
N ARG A 97 -18.02 13.75 17.09
CA ARG A 97 -16.96 12.75 17.22
C ARG A 97 -17.16 11.59 16.26
N ILE A 98 -16.08 10.86 15.99
CA ILE A 98 -16.15 9.63 15.20
C ILE A 98 -17.14 8.65 15.86
N GLY A 99 -18.03 8.09 15.05
CA GLY A 99 -19.12 7.21 15.51
C GLY A 99 -20.38 7.94 15.93
N ASP A 100 -20.38 9.27 16.06
CA ASP A 100 -21.61 10.03 16.29
C ASP A 100 -22.53 9.90 15.08
N ASN A 101 -23.80 9.66 15.36
CA ASN A 101 -24.84 9.58 14.35
C ASN A 101 -25.63 10.90 14.33
N LEU A 102 -25.41 11.69 13.29
CA LEU A 102 -25.99 13.02 13.14
C LEU A 102 -27.25 12.97 12.28
N THR A 103 -28.35 13.50 12.82
CA THR A 103 -29.59 13.73 12.07
C THR A 103 -29.70 15.21 11.72
N ILE A 104 -29.55 15.55 10.44
CA ILE A 104 -29.75 16.91 9.93
C ILE A 104 -31.21 17.03 9.47
N THR A 105 -31.86 18.10 9.90
CA THR A 105 -33.23 18.46 9.50
C THR A 105 -33.24 19.90 8.99
N ILE A 106 -33.89 20.11 7.84
CA ILE A 106 -34.24 21.43 7.32
C ILE A 106 -35.75 21.63 7.35
N VAL A 107 -36.23 22.82 7.71
CA VAL A 107 -37.66 23.16 7.81
C VAL A 107 -37.91 24.46 7.07
N VAL A 108 -38.91 24.49 6.18
CA VAL A 108 -39.33 25.72 5.49
C VAL A 108 -39.83 26.72 6.54
N ARG A 109 -39.09 27.81 6.72
CA ARG A 109 -39.40 28.87 7.69
C ARG A 109 -40.35 29.90 7.09
N ASP A 110 -39.98 30.44 5.95
CA ASP A 110 -40.74 31.46 5.24
C ASP A 110 -40.45 31.45 3.74
N LYS A 111 -41.33 32.12 2.99
CA LYS A 111 -41.31 32.22 1.52
C LYS A 111 -41.46 33.68 1.13
N HIS A 112 -40.58 34.17 0.26
CA HIS A 112 -40.62 35.54 -0.23
C HIS A 112 -41.03 35.59 -1.71
N PRO A 113 -42.21 36.16 -2.02
CA PRO A 113 -42.69 36.27 -3.40
C PRO A 113 -41.81 37.22 -4.23
N GLY A 114 -41.74 36.96 -5.54
CA GLY A 114 -41.00 37.77 -6.53
C GLY A 114 -39.74 37.09 -7.08
N LYS A 115 -38.86 36.58 -6.21
CA LYS A 115 -37.62 35.88 -6.60
C LYS A 115 -37.60 34.39 -6.25
N SER A 116 -38.74 33.83 -5.86
CA SER A 116 -38.88 32.43 -5.40
C SER A 116 -37.90 32.08 -4.26
N ILE A 117 -37.63 33.04 -3.37
CA ILE A 117 -36.69 32.88 -2.26
C ILE A 117 -37.39 32.16 -1.12
N VAL A 118 -36.69 31.19 -0.52
CA VAL A 118 -37.16 30.42 0.63
C VAL A 118 -36.05 30.37 1.68
N HIS A 119 -36.42 30.63 2.92
CA HIS A 119 -35.54 30.42 4.08
C HIS A 119 -35.86 29.10 4.77
N PHE A 120 -34.82 28.39 5.17
CA PHE A 120 -34.92 27.14 5.93
C PHE A 120 -34.24 27.25 7.28
N ASP A 121 -34.95 26.88 8.35
CA ASP A 121 -34.31 26.59 9.63
C ASP A 121 -33.56 25.25 9.50
N CYS A 122 -32.27 25.26 9.84
CA CYS A 122 -31.39 24.11 9.76
C CYS A 122 -30.99 23.67 11.17
N MET A 123 -31.13 22.38 11.49
CA MET A 123 -30.76 21.84 12.79
C MET A 123 -30.13 20.45 12.65
N GLY A 124 -29.04 20.23 13.38
CA GLY A 124 -28.38 18.93 13.49
C GLY A 124 -28.38 18.44 14.93
N VAL A 125 -28.85 17.20 15.14
CA VAL A 125 -28.88 16.55 16.46
C VAL A 125 -28.17 15.21 16.43
N ASN A 126 -27.41 14.90 17.49
CA ASN A 126 -26.73 13.60 17.61
C ASN A 126 -27.68 12.52 18.16
N GLN A 127 -27.17 11.30 18.31
CA GLN A 127 -27.90 10.15 18.85
C GLN A 127 -28.39 10.32 20.30
N LYS A 128 -27.86 11.30 21.04
CA LYS A 128 -28.29 11.65 22.41
C LYS A 128 -29.36 12.74 22.43
N GLY A 129 -29.73 13.28 21.27
CA GLY A 129 -30.67 14.41 21.15
C GLY A 129 -30.03 15.77 21.42
N GLU A 130 -28.70 15.85 21.54
CA GLU A 130 -27.98 17.11 21.76
C GLU A 130 -27.86 17.88 20.43
N THR A 131 -28.07 19.20 20.49
CA THR A 131 -27.87 20.06 19.32
C THR A 131 -26.38 20.21 19.00
N VAL A 132 -26.02 19.81 17.79
CA VAL A 132 -24.66 19.88 17.27
C VAL A 132 -24.47 21.13 16.43
N ILE A 133 -25.39 21.37 15.50
CA ILE A 133 -25.41 22.59 14.67
C ILE A 133 -26.81 23.17 14.60
N LYS A 134 -26.89 24.49 14.44
CA LYS A 134 -28.13 25.20 14.09
C LYS A 134 -27.83 26.39 13.20
N GLY A 135 -28.78 26.80 12.38
CA GLY A 135 -28.58 27.95 11.51
C GLY A 135 -29.67 28.14 10.48
N LEU A 136 -29.39 28.94 9.46
CA LEU A 136 -30.34 29.32 8.41
C LEU A 136 -29.74 29.09 7.03
N ALA A 137 -30.54 28.56 6.11
CA ALA A 137 -30.21 28.48 4.70
C ALA A 137 -31.14 29.37 3.89
N LYS A 138 -30.59 30.07 2.90
CA LYS A 138 -31.35 30.84 1.91
C LYS A 138 -31.15 30.25 0.54
N VAL A 139 -32.26 29.95 -0.14
CA VAL A 139 -32.23 29.37 -1.48
C VAL A 139 -33.22 30.05 -2.41
N ILE A 140 -32.97 29.92 -3.72
CA ILE A 140 -33.99 30.09 -4.75
C ILE A 140 -34.57 28.71 -5.02
N ALA A 141 -35.85 28.52 -4.72
CA ALA A 141 -36.54 27.27 -5.00
C ALA A 141 -36.90 27.17 -6.50
N PRO A 142 -36.87 25.96 -7.08
CA PRO A 142 -37.22 25.77 -8.48
C PRO A 142 -38.70 26.08 -8.73
N THR A 143 -39.02 26.74 -9.84
CA THR A 143 -40.42 27.04 -10.20
C THR A 143 -41.02 26.00 -11.14
N LYS A 144 -40.17 25.17 -11.76
CA LYS A 144 -40.59 24.09 -12.66
C LYS A 144 -40.35 22.74 -12.01
N LYS A 145 -41.30 21.82 -12.18
CA LYS A 145 -41.16 20.44 -11.74
C LYS A 145 -40.05 19.77 -12.55
N MET A 146 -39.14 19.10 -11.86
CA MET A 146 -38.05 18.36 -12.47
C MET A 146 -37.93 16.98 -11.85
N LYS A 147 -37.63 16.01 -12.71
CA LYS A 147 -37.27 14.64 -12.36
C LYS A 147 -35.99 14.29 -13.09
N VAL A 148 -34.91 14.09 -12.37
CA VAL A 148 -33.59 13.80 -12.93
C VAL A 148 -33.10 12.44 -12.46
N PRO A 149 -32.44 11.64 -13.31
CA PRO A 149 -31.80 10.40 -12.85
C PRO A 149 -30.77 10.71 -11.76
N ARG A 150 -30.64 9.83 -10.76
CA ARG A 150 -29.54 9.92 -9.80
C ARG A 150 -28.22 9.58 -10.48
N THR A 151 -27.24 10.46 -10.35
CA THR A 151 -25.87 10.17 -10.77
C THR A 151 -25.27 9.11 -9.85
N VAL A 152 -24.70 8.06 -10.45
CA VAL A 152 -23.85 7.12 -9.73
C VAL A 152 -22.53 7.82 -9.48
N LEU A 153 -22.21 8.10 -8.21
CA LEU A 153 -20.92 8.68 -7.85
C LEU A 153 -19.80 7.64 -8.09
N PRO A 154 -18.59 8.08 -8.44
CA PRO A 154 -17.45 7.18 -8.52
C PRO A 154 -17.20 6.55 -7.15
N LEU A 155 -16.76 5.29 -7.16
CA LEU A 155 -16.29 4.63 -5.96
C LEU A 155 -14.97 5.30 -5.52
N VAL A 156 -14.92 5.82 -4.30
CA VAL A 156 -13.69 6.35 -3.71
C VAL A 156 -13.13 5.31 -2.74
N GLN A 157 -11.87 4.94 -2.93
CA GLN A 157 -11.14 4.06 -2.01
C GLN A 157 -10.10 4.88 -1.27
N ILE A 158 -10.10 4.76 0.06
CA ILE A 158 -9.09 5.34 0.93
C ILE A 158 -8.20 4.19 1.42
N HIS A 159 -6.90 4.32 1.21
CA HIS A 159 -5.94 3.31 1.61
C HIS A 159 -5.20 3.81 2.85
N HIS A 160 -5.51 3.18 3.99
CA HIS A 160 -4.98 3.57 5.31
C HIS A 160 -3.73 2.79 5.73
N ASN A 161 -3.44 1.71 5.02
CA ASN A 161 -2.46 0.74 5.46
C ASN A 161 -1.04 1.21 5.09
N ASP A 162 -0.30 1.71 6.09
CA ASP A 162 1.15 1.84 5.98
C ASP A 162 1.84 0.65 6.66
N HIS A 163 1.70 -0.54 6.06
CA HIS A 163 2.35 -1.75 6.59
C HIS A 163 3.89 -1.64 6.55
N PHE A 164 4.41 -0.74 5.73
CA PHE A 164 5.85 -0.55 5.49
C PHE A 164 6.53 0.34 6.53
N ASN A 165 5.87 1.37 7.06
CA ASN A 165 6.43 2.17 8.14
C ASN A 165 6.76 1.31 9.36
N LYS A 166 5.91 0.35 9.72
CA LYS A 166 6.20 -0.59 10.82
C LYS A 166 7.50 -1.39 10.60
N ILE A 167 7.80 -1.77 9.35
CA ILE A 167 9.03 -2.51 9.02
C ILE A 167 10.23 -1.57 9.11
N ILE A 168 10.11 -0.34 8.61
CA ILE A 168 11.18 0.68 8.65
C ILE A 168 11.46 1.13 10.09
N GLU A 169 10.44 1.42 10.88
CA GLU A 169 10.54 1.79 12.30
C GLU A 169 11.16 0.66 13.14
N ALA A 170 10.84 -0.59 12.85
CA ALA A 170 11.47 -1.73 13.52
C ALA A 170 12.99 -1.83 13.25
N CYS A 171 13.49 -1.18 12.20
CA CYS A 171 14.92 -1.08 11.91
C CYS A 171 15.62 0.06 12.66
N SER A 172 14.89 1.00 13.28
CA SER A 172 15.51 2.13 13.99
C SER A 172 16.42 1.71 15.15
N ASN A 173 16.21 0.52 15.72
CA ASN A 173 17.04 -0.05 16.79
C ASN A 173 18.14 -0.99 16.26
N LEU A 174 18.24 -1.19 14.95
CA LEU A 174 19.27 -2.02 14.34
C LEU A 174 20.44 -1.16 13.84
N PRO A 175 21.68 -1.66 13.91
CA PRO A 175 22.82 -0.96 13.31
C PRO A 175 22.68 -0.92 11.79
N SER A 176 23.12 0.19 11.18
CA SER A 176 23.19 0.32 9.73
C SER A 176 24.08 -0.77 9.13
N ILE A 177 23.67 -1.33 8.00
CA ILE A 177 24.42 -2.40 7.32
C ILE A 177 25.39 -1.83 6.29
N LYS A 178 26.63 -2.35 6.25
CA LYS A 178 27.61 -1.89 5.27
C LYS A 178 27.22 -2.43 3.89
N THR A 179 26.85 -1.54 2.97
CA THR A 179 26.20 -1.90 1.70
C THR A 179 27.08 -1.52 0.50
N ALA A 180 27.47 -2.50 -0.32
CA ALA A 180 28.15 -2.24 -1.59
C ALA A 180 27.13 -1.74 -2.63
N VAL A 181 27.19 -0.46 -2.99
CA VAL A 181 26.33 0.13 -4.02
C VAL A 181 27.05 0.03 -5.37
N VAL A 182 26.50 -0.80 -6.26
CA VAL A 182 27.14 -1.17 -7.53
C VAL A 182 26.72 -0.21 -8.64
N HIS A 183 27.70 0.43 -9.27
CA HIS A 183 27.50 1.35 -10.39
C HIS A 183 26.48 2.49 -10.13
N PRO A 184 26.62 3.29 -9.05
CA PRO A 184 25.71 4.40 -8.73
C PRO A 184 26.06 5.67 -9.53
N VAL A 185 25.85 5.61 -10.84
CA VAL A 185 26.29 6.66 -11.79
C VAL A 185 25.18 7.61 -12.25
N THR A 186 24.03 7.61 -11.56
CA THR A 186 22.89 8.48 -11.86
C THR A 186 22.39 9.19 -10.60
N ALA A 187 21.91 10.42 -10.73
CA ALA A 187 21.48 11.25 -9.60
C ALA A 187 20.43 10.57 -8.72
N ASN A 188 19.39 9.99 -9.33
CA ASN A 188 18.32 9.27 -8.63
C ASN A 188 18.80 8.09 -7.76
N VAL A 189 19.87 7.40 -8.16
CA VAL A 189 20.46 6.30 -7.37
C VAL A 189 21.18 6.87 -6.16
N LEU A 190 21.91 7.98 -6.32
CA LEU A 190 22.60 8.62 -5.19
C LEU A 190 21.64 9.27 -4.21
N GLU A 191 20.54 9.86 -4.68
CA GLU A 191 19.44 10.31 -3.82
C GLU A 191 18.89 9.15 -2.97
N ALA A 192 18.62 8.00 -3.60
CA ALA A 192 18.17 6.82 -2.88
C ALA A 192 19.16 6.31 -1.82
N VAL A 193 20.45 6.35 -2.14
CA VAL A 193 21.52 6.01 -1.19
C VAL A 193 21.54 7.02 -0.03
N TYR A 194 21.48 8.31 -0.33
CA TYR A 194 21.47 9.38 0.66
C TYR A 194 20.28 9.28 1.62
N ASP A 195 19.08 9.05 1.09
CA ASP A 195 17.88 8.87 1.89
C ASP A 195 17.98 7.64 2.80
N SER A 196 18.56 6.54 2.29
CA SER A 196 18.79 5.31 3.06
C SER A 196 19.83 5.50 4.17
N VAL A 197 20.84 6.34 3.94
CA VAL A 197 21.83 6.75 4.96
C VAL A 197 21.17 7.62 6.02
N LYS A 198 20.38 8.61 5.61
CA LYS A 198 19.65 9.51 6.51
C LYS A 198 18.65 8.74 7.40
N ALA A 199 18.05 7.68 6.87
CA ALA A 199 17.19 6.77 7.60
C ALA A 199 17.95 5.79 8.53
N GLY A 200 19.29 5.82 8.54
CA GLY A 200 20.12 4.94 9.37
C GLY A 200 20.14 3.48 8.93
N LEU A 201 19.71 3.17 7.70
CA LEU A 201 19.59 1.79 7.23
C LEU A 201 20.91 1.25 6.68
N ILE A 202 21.67 2.08 5.97
CA ILE A 202 22.89 1.62 5.27
C ILE A 202 24.09 2.53 5.52
N THR A 203 25.28 1.93 5.45
CA THR A 203 26.57 2.62 5.30
C THR A 203 27.14 2.27 3.93
N PRO A 204 27.12 3.16 2.94
CA PRO A 204 27.41 2.81 1.55
C PRO A 204 28.91 2.70 1.28
N VAL A 205 29.27 1.74 0.42
CA VAL A 205 30.53 1.68 -0.31
C VAL A 205 30.17 1.81 -1.78
N LEU A 206 30.53 2.93 -2.40
CA LEU A 206 30.20 3.19 -3.81
C LEU A 206 31.25 2.54 -4.71
N ILE A 207 30.82 1.70 -5.64
CA ILE A 207 31.72 0.94 -6.51
C ILE A 207 31.36 1.24 -7.96
N GLY A 208 32.27 1.84 -8.72
CA GLY A 208 31.99 2.25 -10.10
C GLY A 208 33.00 3.28 -10.61
N PRO A 209 32.85 3.72 -11.88
CA PRO A 209 33.73 4.73 -12.45
C PRO A 209 33.64 6.05 -11.67
N MET A 210 34.72 6.41 -10.98
CA MET A 210 34.72 7.48 -9.97
C MET A 210 34.30 8.83 -10.57
N ALA A 211 34.72 9.13 -11.80
CA ALA A 211 34.34 10.35 -12.50
C ALA A 211 32.82 10.44 -12.72
N LYS A 212 32.16 9.32 -13.06
CA LYS A 212 30.71 9.28 -13.28
C LYS A 212 29.93 9.38 -11.96
N ILE A 213 30.41 8.73 -10.91
CA ILE A 213 29.80 8.83 -9.57
C ILE A 213 29.84 10.28 -9.07
N LYS A 214 31.00 10.96 -9.20
CA LYS A 214 31.14 12.38 -8.81
C LYS A 214 30.23 13.30 -9.62
N CYS A 215 30.06 13.04 -10.93
CA CYS A 215 29.14 13.79 -11.78
C CYS A 215 27.69 13.66 -11.28
N ALA A 216 27.23 12.43 -11.05
CA ALA A 216 25.90 12.14 -10.54
C ALA A 216 25.66 12.77 -9.15
N ALA A 217 26.68 12.80 -8.29
CA ALA A 217 26.58 13.42 -6.96
C ALA A 217 26.45 14.94 -7.05
N SER A 218 27.17 15.56 -7.99
CA SER A 218 27.06 17.00 -8.25
C SER A 218 25.67 17.37 -8.77
N GLU A 219 25.08 16.53 -9.63
CA GLU A 219 23.71 16.71 -10.14
C GLU A 219 22.68 16.60 -9.00
N ALA A 220 22.83 15.60 -8.13
CA ALA A 220 21.97 15.39 -6.96
C ALA A 220 22.25 16.34 -5.79
N LYS A 221 23.32 17.16 -5.86
CA LYS A 221 23.79 18.04 -4.78
C LYS A 221 24.09 17.29 -3.47
N ILE A 222 24.71 16.11 -3.58
CA ILE A 222 25.04 15.24 -2.44
C ILE A 222 26.55 15.28 -2.18
N ASP A 223 26.93 15.46 -0.91
CA ASP A 223 28.32 15.33 -0.48
C ASP A 223 28.68 13.85 -0.27
N LEU A 224 29.75 13.41 -0.96
CA LEU A 224 30.27 12.04 -0.90
C LEU A 224 31.42 11.87 0.10
N SER A 225 31.87 12.94 0.77
CA SER A 225 33.10 12.96 1.59
C SER A 225 33.15 11.86 2.67
N ASN A 226 31.99 11.46 3.19
CA ASN A 226 31.85 10.47 4.26
C ASN A 226 31.68 9.03 3.75
N TRP A 227 31.69 8.80 2.43
CA TRP A 227 31.42 7.49 1.84
C TRP A 227 32.66 6.89 1.20
N GLU A 228 32.87 5.60 1.44
CA GLU A 228 33.95 4.84 0.82
C GLU A 228 33.68 4.71 -0.69
N MET A 229 34.68 4.99 -1.53
CA MET A 229 34.59 4.87 -2.98
C MET A 229 35.67 3.92 -3.50
N ILE A 230 35.28 3.01 -4.37
CA ILE A 230 36.17 2.06 -5.06
C ILE A 230 36.02 2.29 -6.56
N ASP A 231 37.10 2.74 -7.19
CA ASP A 231 37.12 3.00 -8.63
C ASP A 231 37.16 1.69 -9.42
N THR A 232 36.38 1.63 -10.50
CA THR A 232 36.34 0.50 -11.43
C THR A 232 36.02 1.01 -12.83
N GLU A 233 36.48 0.33 -13.86
CA GLU A 233 36.38 0.82 -15.25
C GLU A 233 34.93 0.85 -15.81
N HIS A 234 34.13 -0.18 -15.50
CA HIS A 234 32.76 -0.34 -16.04
C HIS A 234 31.84 -1.07 -15.04
N SER A 235 30.58 -1.30 -15.41
CA SER A 235 29.55 -1.90 -14.57
C SER A 235 29.87 -3.33 -14.15
N ASP A 236 30.37 -4.18 -15.06
CA ASP A 236 30.71 -5.57 -14.72
C ASP A 236 31.85 -5.63 -13.69
N ALA A 237 32.91 -4.83 -13.88
CA ALA A 237 34.02 -4.74 -12.94
C ALA A 237 33.53 -4.30 -11.54
N ALA A 238 32.59 -3.36 -11.48
CA ALA A 238 31.95 -2.96 -10.24
C ALA A 238 31.17 -4.11 -9.58
N ALA A 239 30.42 -4.89 -10.37
CA ALA A 239 29.65 -6.03 -9.88
C ALA A 239 30.57 -7.13 -9.32
N PHE A 240 31.63 -7.51 -10.03
CA PHE A 240 32.61 -8.49 -9.53
C PHE A 240 33.29 -8.02 -8.25
N ARG A 241 33.68 -6.74 -8.18
CA ARG A 241 34.30 -6.18 -6.98
C ARG A 241 33.34 -6.18 -5.78
N ALA A 242 32.07 -5.86 -5.99
CA ALA A 242 31.06 -5.92 -4.93
C ALA A 242 30.87 -7.34 -4.40
N VAL A 243 30.85 -8.33 -5.30
CA VAL A 243 30.75 -9.76 -4.95
C VAL A 243 31.96 -10.21 -4.13
N GLU A 244 33.18 -9.81 -4.51
CA GLU A 244 34.41 -10.14 -3.77
C GLU A 244 34.38 -9.56 -2.34
N LEU A 245 33.93 -8.31 -2.18
CA LEU A 245 33.78 -7.69 -0.86
C LEU A 245 32.74 -8.41 -0.01
N ALA A 246 31.63 -8.83 -0.61
CA ALA A 246 30.59 -9.58 0.08
C ALA A 246 31.07 -10.98 0.49
N ALA A 247 31.76 -11.69 -0.41
CA ALA A 247 32.30 -13.02 -0.14
C ALA A 247 33.37 -13.02 0.95
N SER A 248 34.16 -11.94 1.05
CA SER A 248 35.15 -11.72 2.11
C SER A 248 34.58 -11.15 3.40
N GLY A 249 33.26 -10.91 3.48
CA GLY A 249 32.60 -10.38 4.68
C GLY A 249 32.89 -8.90 4.97
N LYS A 250 33.41 -8.15 4.00
CA LYS A 250 33.67 -6.70 4.12
C LYS A 250 32.42 -5.85 3.96
N VAL A 251 31.36 -6.39 3.37
CA VAL A 251 30.04 -5.77 3.26
C VAL A 251 28.96 -6.75 3.67
N ASP A 252 27.88 -6.24 4.24
CA ASP A 252 26.73 -6.99 4.73
C ASP A 252 25.64 -7.16 3.67
N ALA A 253 25.62 -6.31 2.63
CA ALA A 253 24.64 -6.33 1.54
C ALA A 253 25.21 -5.77 0.24
N ILE A 254 24.56 -6.09 -0.87
CA ILE A 254 24.83 -5.49 -2.19
C ILE A 254 23.58 -4.73 -2.62
N MET A 255 23.74 -3.55 -3.19
CA MET A 255 22.66 -2.76 -3.78
C MET A 255 22.95 -2.50 -5.25
N LYS A 256 21.98 -2.83 -6.11
CA LYS A 256 22.02 -2.50 -7.52
C LYS A 256 21.87 -1.00 -7.73
N GLY A 257 22.79 -0.38 -8.47
CA GLY A 257 22.66 0.98 -8.99
C GLY A 257 22.10 1.00 -10.41
N ALA A 258 22.78 1.67 -11.34
CA ALA A 258 22.23 1.95 -12.67
C ALA A 258 22.35 0.78 -13.69
N LEU A 259 23.19 -0.21 -13.41
CA LEU A 259 23.42 -1.39 -14.27
C LEU A 259 22.17 -2.27 -14.44
N HIS A 260 22.16 -3.17 -15.43
CA HIS A 260 21.06 -4.12 -15.56
C HIS A 260 21.14 -5.24 -14.51
N THR A 261 20.00 -5.89 -14.25
CA THR A 261 19.92 -6.95 -13.21
C THR A 261 20.71 -8.19 -13.62
N ASP A 262 20.66 -8.56 -14.89
CA ASP A 262 21.46 -9.66 -15.46
C ASP A 262 22.96 -9.41 -15.33
N GLU A 263 23.45 -8.19 -15.56
CA GLU A 263 24.86 -7.82 -15.32
C GLU A 263 25.26 -8.12 -13.86
N LEU A 264 24.49 -7.64 -12.88
CA LEU A 264 24.76 -7.90 -11.47
C LEU A 264 24.66 -9.39 -11.11
N MET A 265 23.61 -10.07 -11.58
CA MET A 265 23.38 -11.47 -11.26
C MET A 265 24.43 -12.39 -11.92
N SER A 266 25.00 -12.00 -13.07
CA SER A 266 26.08 -12.73 -13.73
C SER A 266 27.34 -12.84 -12.85
N ALA A 267 27.59 -11.85 -11.99
CA ALA A 267 28.68 -11.88 -11.01
C ALA A 267 28.30 -12.66 -9.73
N VAL A 268 27.03 -12.65 -9.33
CA VAL A 268 26.55 -13.22 -8.07
C VAL A 268 26.29 -14.73 -8.15
N VAL A 269 25.63 -15.18 -9.22
CA VAL A 269 25.12 -16.56 -9.38
C VAL A 269 26.21 -17.64 -9.52
N PRO A 270 27.35 -17.41 -10.21
CA PRO A 270 28.37 -18.45 -10.40
C PRO A 270 28.86 -19.06 -9.08
N ALA A 271 29.22 -20.34 -9.08
CA ALA A 271 29.76 -21.00 -7.89
C ALA A 271 31.07 -20.39 -7.39
N THR A 272 31.85 -19.80 -8.31
CA THR A 272 33.10 -19.08 -8.02
C THR A 272 32.88 -17.77 -7.26
N SER A 273 31.66 -17.26 -7.17
CA SER A 273 31.35 -16.02 -6.45
C SER A 273 31.54 -16.14 -4.93
N GLY A 274 31.51 -17.37 -4.40
CA GLY A 274 31.51 -17.61 -2.95
C GLY A 274 30.21 -17.20 -2.24
N LEU A 275 29.22 -16.67 -2.96
CA LEU A 275 27.96 -16.18 -2.39
C LEU A 275 26.83 -17.22 -2.39
N ARG A 276 26.97 -18.33 -3.12
CA ARG A 276 25.95 -19.39 -3.12
C ARG A 276 25.80 -20.03 -1.74
N THR A 277 24.56 -20.32 -1.37
CA THR A 277 24.24 -21.18 -0.23
C THR A 277 23.73 -22.53 -0.73
N LYS A 278 23.21 -23.37 0.18
CA LYS A 278 22.54 -24.62 -0.21
C LYS A 278 21.21 -24.38 -0.94
N TYR A 279 20.61 -23.21 -0.79
CA TYR A 279 19.36 -22.85 -1.44
C TYR A 279 19.62 -22.14 -2.77
N ARG A 280 18.76 -22.40 -3.76
CA ARG A 280 18.68 -21.62 -4.99
C ARG A 280 18.58 -20.12 -4.68
N ILE A 281 19.36 -19.30 -5.39
CA ILE A 281 19.23 -17.84 -5.35
C ILE A 281 17.90 -17.45 -6.00
N SER A 282 17.09 -16.64 -5.32
CA SER A 282 15.75 -16.29 -5.77
C SER A 282 15.38 -14.85 -5.47
N HIS A 283 14.42 -14.30 -6.19
CA HIS A 283 13.90 -12.96 -5.94
C HIS A 283 12.56 -12.99 -5.21
N ALA A 284 12.33 -12.01 -4.33
CA ALA A 284 11.03 -11.76 -3.72
C ALA A 284 10.66 -10.27 -3.82
N TYR A 285 9.41 -10.00 -4.19
CA TYR A 285 8.78 -8.71 -3.97
C TYR A 285 8.01 -8.73 -2.65
N VAL A 286 8.26 -7.78 -1.75
CA VAL A 286 7.40 -7.48 -0.60
C VAL A 286 6.47 -6.34 -1.02
N MET A 287 5.18 -6.64 -1.19
CA MET A 287 4.20 -5.73 -1.78
C MET A 287 3.16 -5.28 -0.76
N ASP A 288 2.83 -3.99 -0.80
CA ASP A 288 1.69 -3.41 -0.12
C ASP A 288 0.67 -3.05 -1.20
N VAL A 289 -0.32 -3.93 -1.37
CA VAL A 289 -1.34 -3.78 -2.40
C VAL A 289 -2.53 -3.07 -1.77
N PRO A 290 -2.90 -1.86 -2.23
CA PRO A 290 -3.94 -1.04 -1.62
C PRO A 290 -5.30 -1.75 -1.47
N THR A 291 -5.62 -2.66 -2.39
CA THR A 291 -6.87 -3.42 -2.44
C THR A 291 -6.82 -4.78 -1.73
N TYR A 292 -5.71 -5.12 -1.07
CA TYR A 292 -5.55 -6.35 -0.30
C TYR A 292 -5.36 -6.05 1.19
N HIS A 293 -5.88 -6.90 2.07
CA HIS A 293 -5.99 -6.58 3.50
C HIS A 293 -4.67 -6.67 4.28
N LYS A 294 -3.61 -7.23 3.69
CA LYS A 294 -2.29 -7.43 4.29
C LYS A 294 -1.17 -7.38 3.25
N PRO A 295 0.11 -7.27 3.63
CA PRO A 295 1.21 -7.38 2.68
C PRO A 295 1.28 -8.74 1.99
N LEU A 296 1.80 -8.77 0.75
CA LEU A 296 1.99 -9.97 -0.05
C LEU A 296 3.46 -10.14 -0.44
N ILE A 297 3.97 -11.36 -0.36
CA ILE A 297 5.27 -11.71 -0.97
C ILE A 297 5.02 -12.42 -2.29
N ILE A 298 5.68 -11.98 -3.37
CA ILE A 298 5.64 -12.66 -4.67
C ILE A 298 7.03 -13.16 -5.05
N THR A 299 7.15 -14.45 -5.38
CA THR A 299 8.44 -15.08 -5.72
C THR A 299 8.27 -16.17 -6.79
N ASP A 300 9.15 -16.36 -7.77
CA ASP A 300 10.29 -15.54 -8.21
C ASP A 300 9.91 -14.74 -9.46
N ALA A 301 10.12 -13.42 -9.42
CA ALA A 301 9.70 -12.50 -10.48
C ALA A 301 10.86 -11.89 -11.29
N ALA A 302 12.11 -12.30 -11.05
CA ALA A 302 13.28 -11.61 -11.64
C ALA A 302 14.50 -12.48 -11.95
N ILE A 303 14.65 -13.69 -11.40
CA ILE A 303 15.90 -14.47 -11.52
C ILE A 303 15.69 -15.81 -12.21
N ASN A 304 14.79 -16.65 -11.68
CA ASN A 304 14.64 -18.01 -12.16
C ASN A 304 13.61 -18.08 -13.29
N ILE A 305 14.09 -18.30 -14.53
CA ILE A 305 13.26 -18.27 -15.75
C ILE A 305 12.15 -19.35 -15.72
N ALA A 306 12.55 -20.62 -15.66
CA ALA A 306 11.64 -21.75 -15.62
C ALA A 306 12.11 -22.76 -14.53
N PRO A 307 11.89 -22.45 -13.24
CA PRO A 307 12.37 -23.30 -12.16
C PRO A 307 11.61 -24.64 -12.14
N ASN A 308 12.33 -25.74 -11.95
CA ASN A 308 11.70 -27.06 -11.71
C ASN A 308 11.21 -27.18 -10.26
N ALA A 309 10.57 -28.29 -9.90
CA ALA A 309 10.05 -28.51 -8.54
C ALA A 309 11.12 -28.39 -7.43
N ALA A 310 12.36 -28.82 -7.67
CA ALA A 310 13.44 -28.71 -6.69
C ALA A 310 13.91 -27.25 -6.52
N ASP A 311 14.08 -26.52 -7.62
CA ASP A 311 14.38 -25.08 -7.58
C ASP A 311 13.24 -24.30 -6.88
N LYS A 312 11.98 -24.65 -7.18
CA LYS A 312 10.79 -24.05 -6.54
C LYS A 312 10.71 -24.33 -5.04
N ALA A 313 11.17 -25.49 -4.57
CA ALA A 313 11.22 -25.79 -3.14
C ALA A 313 12.18 -24.84 -2.40
N ASP A 314 13.35 -24.58 -2.98
CA ASP A 314 14.31 -23.63 -2.42
C ASP A 314 13.78 -22.18 -2.47
N ILE A 315 13.18 -21.78 -3.60
CA ILE A 315 12.53 -20.47 -3.77
C ILE A 315 11.45 -20.27 -2.70
N CYS A 316 10.60 -21.28 -2.50
CA CYS A 316 9.55 -21.29 -1.50
C CYS A 316 10.12 -21.14 -0.08
N GLN A 317 11.15 -21.93 0.26
CA GLN A 317 11.78 -21.85 1.58
C GLN A 317 12.42 -20.48 1.83
N ASN A 318 13.07 -19.87 0.83
CA ASN A 318 13.60 -18.52 0.94
C ASN A 318 12.50 -17.50 1.26
N ALA A 319 11.34 -17.57 0.59
CA ALA A 319 10.23 -16.67 0.84
C ALA A 319 9.58 -16.87 2.21
N ILE A 320 9.43 -18.12 2.67
CA ILE A 320 8.96 -18.42 4.04
C ILE A 320 9.90 -17.81 5.07
N ASN A 321 11.22 -17.98 4.88
CA ASN A 321 12.22 -17.41 5.77
C ASN A 321 12.15 -15.88 5.79
N LEU A 322 11.98 -15.25 4.62
CA LEU A 322 11.80 -13.80 4.52
C LEU A 322 10.56 -13.35 5.30
N TRP A 323 9.41 -14.00 5.09
CA TRP A 323 8.18 -13.66 5.79
C TRP A 323 8.36 -13.73 7.31
N ARG A 324 8.98 -14.79 7.81
CA ARG A 324 9.24 -14.96 9.24
C ARG A 324 10.17 -13.90 9.83
N ILE A 325 11.15 -13.43 9.06
CA ILE A 325 12.03 -12.32 9.48
C ILE A 325 11.25 -11.02 9.61
N LEU A 326 10.28 -10.78 8.71
CA LEU A 326 9.52 -9.54 8.68
C LEU A 326 8.41 -9.51 9.74
N TYR A 327 7.70 -10.64 9.92
CA TYR A 327 6.45 -10.72 10.68
C TYR A 327 6.50 -11.60 11.93
N GLY A 328 7.61 -12.30 12.17
CA GLY A 328 7.82 -13.15 13.35
C GLY A 328 7.64 -14.64 13.06
N GLU A 329 7.87 -15.45 14.10
CA GLU A 329 7.96 -16.91 13.99
C GLU A 329 6.79 -17.65 14.66
N GLU A 330 5.89 -16.91 15.32
CA GLU A 330 4.76 -17.45 16.08
C GLU A 330 3.68 -18.07 15.18
N ILE A 331 3.56 -17.56 13.95
CA ILE A 331 2.57 -17.97 12.96
C ILE A 331 3.31 -18.41 11.69
N LYS A 332 2.77 -19.42 11.02
CA LYS A 332 3.29 -19.88 9.73
C LYS A 332 2.63 -19.11 8.57
N PRO A 333 3.40 -18.57 7.61
CA PRO A 333 2.83 -17.97 6.41
C PRO A 333 2.04 -18.97 5.59
N LYS A 334 0.95 -18.49 5.00
CA LYS A 334 0.14 -19.19 4.00
C LYS A 334 0.75 -18.97 2.62
N VAL A 335 1.22 -20.05 2.00
CA VAL A 335 1.89 -20.04 0.71
C VAL A 335 0.97 -20.62 -0.35
N ALA A 336 0.50 -19.78 -1.26
CA ALA A 336 -0.27 -20.22 -2.42
C ALA A 336 0.68 -20.52 -3.59
N ILE A 337 0.64 -21.75 -4.07
CA ILE A 337 1.40 -22.16 -5.25
C ILE A 337 0.53 -21.95 -6.48
N LEU A 338 0.90 -20.97 -7.30
CA LEU A 338 0.05 -20.48 -8.36
C LEU A 338 0.11 -21.36 -9.61
N ALA A 339 -1.07 -21.58 -10.19
CA ALA A 339 -1.24 -22.12 -11.53
C ALA A 339 -2.49 -21.51 -12.18
N ALA A 340 -2.78 -21.85 -13.43
CA ALA A 340 -3.98 -21.35 -14.11
C ALA A 340 -5.29 -22.04 -13.65
N VAL A 341 -5.19 -23.19 -12.98
CA VAL A 341 -6.32 -24.02 -12.53
C VAL A 341 -6.03 -24.61 -11.15
N GLU A 342 -7.07 -25.10 -10.49
CA GLU A 342 -7.01 -25.58 -9.10
C GLU A 342 -6.85 -27.09 -8.98
N MET A 343 -7.10 -27.82 -10.07
CA MET A 343 -6.96 -29.28 -10.12
C MET A 343 -5.63 -29.67 -10.75
N VAL A 344 -5.00 -30.71 -10.21
CA VAL A 344 -3.75 -31.25 -10.77
C VAL A 344 -4.00 -31.80 -12.17
N ASN A 345 -3.29 -31.24 -13.15
CA ASN A 345 -3.34 -31.66 -14.54
C ASN A 345 -1.94 -32.04 -15.00
N PRO A 346 -1.64 -33.32 -15.28
CA PRO A 346 -0.32 -33.76 -15.73
C PRO A 346 0.19 -33.07 -17.00
N LYS A 347 -0.68 -32.46 -17.80
CA LYS A 347 -0.32 -31.68 -18.99
C LYS A 347 0.11 -30.24 -18.68
N MET A 348 -0.03 -29.80 -17.43
CA MET A 348 0.32 -28.45 -16.97
C MET A 348 1.35 -28.56 -15.84
N GLN A 349 2.62 -28.35 -16.17
CA GLN A 349 3.74 -28.55 -15.24
C GLN A 349 3.58 -27.76 -13.93
N ALA A 350 3.05 -26.53 -13.98
CA ALA A 350 2.78 -25.72 -12.80
C ALA A 350 1.90 -26.45 -11.76
N THR A 351 0.90 -27.20 -12.21
CA THR A 351 0.01 -27.95 -11.31
C THR A 351 0.65 -29.20 -10.73
N VAL A 352 1.54 -29.85 -11.49
CA VAL A 352 2.32 -31.00 -11.04
C VAL A 352 3.35 -30.55 -10.00
N ASP A 353 4.06 -29.46 -10.27
CA ASP A 353 5.01 -28.87 -9.33
C ASP A 353 4.32 -28.46 -8.03
N ALA A 354 3.13 -27.84 -8.09
CA ALA A 354 2.37 -27.49 -6.91
C ALA A 354 2.04 -28.71 -6.03
N ALA A 355 1.56 -29.80 -6.65
CA ALA A 355 1.29 -31.03 -5.93
C ALA A 355 2.54 -31.65 -5.28
N ILE A 356 3.68 -31.60 -5.98
CA ILE A 356 4.97 -32.06 -5.45
C ILE A 356 5.35 -31.23 -4.22
N LEU A 357 5.34 -29.91 -4.34
CA LEU A 357 5.74 -28.98 -3.26
C LEU A 357 4.86 -29.12 -2.01
N CYS A 358 3.55 -29.28 -2.18
CA CYS A 358 2.65 -29.58 -1.06
C CYS A 358 3.06 -30.88 -0.36
N LYS A 359 3.40 -31.93 -1.12
CA LYS A 359 3.89 -33.20 -0.54
C LYS A 359 5.28 -33.08 0.10
N MET A 360 6.14 -32.22 -0.44
CA MET A 360 7.44 -31.88 0.17
C MET A 360 7.24 -31.19 1.53
N ALA A 361 6.27 -30.28 1.65
CA ALA A 361 5.90 -29.66 2.92
C ALA A 361 5.30 -30.65 3.92
N ASP A 362 4.39 -31.53 3.49
CA ASP A 362 3.85 -32.61 4.34
C ASP A 362 4.96 -33.50 4.93
N ARG A 363 6.03 -33.70 4.15
CA ARG A 363 7.21 -34.50 4.54
C ARG A 363 8.31 -33.68 5.20
N ALA A 364 8.04 -32.44 5.58
CA ALA A 364 8.97 -31.52 6.22
C ALA A 364 10.28 -31.26 5.43
N GLN A 365 10.25 -31.40 4.11
CA GLN A 365 11.34 -30.95 3.24
C GLN A 365 11.30 -29.42 3.04
N ILE A 366 10.09 -28.87 2.98
CA ILE A 366 9.82 -27.44 3.15
C ILE A 366 9.21 -27.26 4.54
N VAL A 367 9.72 -26.33 5.32
CA VAL A 367 9.35 -26.16 6.73
C VAL A 367 8.81 -24.77 7.02
N ASP A 368 8.05 -24.68 8.10
CA ASP A 368 7.55 -23.43 8.69
C ASP A 368 6.61 -22.60 7.79
N GLY A 369 6.04 -23.19 6.75
CA GLY A 369 4.95 -22.61 5.94
C GLY A 369 3.75 -23.55 5.85
N ILE A 370 2.57 -22.98 5.63
CA ILE A 370 1.35 -23.71 5.27
C ILE A 370 1.19 -23.57 3.76
N LEU A 371 1.49 -24.62 3.01
CA LEU A 371 1.44 -24.60 1.55
C LEU A 371 0.12 -25.18 1.06
N ASP A 372 -0.44 -24.58 0.02
CA ASP A 372 -1.50 -25.21 -0.76
C ASP A 372 -1.45 -24.77 -2.22
N GLY A 373 -1.90 -25.64 -3.09
CA GLY A 373 -1.84 -25.47 -4.53
C GLY A 373 -2.10 -26.78 -5.29
N PRO A 374 -2.37 -26.69 -6.60
CA PRO A 374 -2.34 -25.46 -7.39
C PRO A 374 -3.54 -24.54 -7.11
N LEU A 375 -3.32 -23.23 -7.16
CA LEU A 375 -4.37 -22.23 -6.99
C LEU A 375 -4.30 -21.20 -8.12
N ALA A 376 -5.44 -20.90 -8.75
CA ALA A 376 -5.57 -19.70 -9.56
C ALA A 376 -5.46 -18.44 -8.68
N PHE A 377 -5.00 -17.33 -9.28
CA PHE A 377 -4.70 -16.09 -8.57
C PHE A 377 -5.91 -15.54 -7.81
N ASP A 378 -7.10 -15.53 -8.42
CA ASP A 378 -8.36 -15.13 -7.82
C ASP A 378 -8.65 -15.91 -6.52
N ASN A 379 -8.43 -17.22 -6.52
CA ASN A 379 -8.67 -18.05 -5.34
C ASN A 379 -7.60 -17.90 -4.27
N ALA A 380 -6.37 -17.55 -4.64
CA ALA A 380 -5.30 -17.31 -3.67
C ALA A 380 -5.58 -16.05 -2.83
N ILE A 381 -6.14 -15.02 -3.46
CA ILE A 381 -6.30 -13.68 -2.86
C ILE A 381 -7.74 -13.31 -2.50
N ASN A 382 -8.77 -14.01 -2.99
CA ASN A 382 -10.16 -13.67 -2.71
C ASN A 382 -10.93 -14.82 -2.06
N LYS A 383 -11.36 -14.62 -0.80
CA LYS A 383 -12.09 -15.63 -0.04
C LYS A 383 -13.45 -15.97 -0.66
N GLN A 384 -14.13 -15.01 -1.27
CA GLN A 384 -15.41 -15.23 -1.94
C GLN A 384 -15.23 -16.12 -3.18
N ALA A 385 -14.23 -15.83 -4.03
CA ALA A 385 -13.91 -16.66 -5.20
C ALA A 385 -13.59 -18.11 -4.81
N SER A 386 -12.79 -18.30 -3.74
CA SER A 386 -12.48 -19.63 -3.24
C SER A 386 -13.71 -20.42 -2.76
N LYS A 387 -14.70 -19.73 -2.15
CA LYS A 387 -15.96 -20.33 -1.68
C LYS A 387 -16.86 -20.73 -2.84
N GLU A 388 -16.99 -19.88 -3.86
CA GLU A 388 -17.81 -20.15 -5.05
C GLU A 388 -17.33 -21.40 -5.80
N LYS A 389 -16.02 -21.64 -5.82
CA LYS A 389 -15.41 -22.84 -6.39
C LYS A 389 -15.32 -24.02 -5.41
N ASN A 390 -15.89 -23.91 -4.20
CA ASN A 390 -15.87 -24.92 -3.14
C ASN A 390 -14.47 -25.43 -2.77
N ILE A 391 -13.47 -24.54 -2.78
CA ILE A 391 -12.08 -24.90 -2.48
C ILE A 391 -11.91 -25.00 -0.96
N ILE A 392 -11.55 -26.20 -0.50
CA ILE A 392 -11.24 -26.46 0.91
C ILE A 392 -9.73 -26.30 1.09
N SER A 393 -9.33 -25.13 1.59
CA SER A 393 -7.91 -24.78 1.74
C SER A 393 -7.69 -23.84 2.93
N PRO A 394 -6.64 -24.04 3.75
CA PRO A 394 -6.24 -23.09 4.78
C PRO A 394 -5.55 -21.83 4.20
N VAL A 395 -5.14 -21.87 2.93
CA VAL A 395 -4.42 -20.80 2.21
C VAL A 395 -5.37 -19.98 1.34
N ALA A 396 -6.31 -20.62 0.65
CA ALA A 396 -7.17 -19.95 -0.33
C ALA A 396 -7.96 -18.77 0.27
N GLY A 397 -7.87 -17.64 -0.42
CA GLY A 397 -8.49 -16.36 -0.10
C GLY A 397 -7.72 -15.50 0.90
N ASP A 398 -6.59 -15.98 1.41
CA ASP A 398 -5.83 -15.34 2.48
C ASP A 398 -4.33 -15.68 2.39
N ALA A 399 -3.76 -15.73 1.18
CA ALA A 399 -2.34 -16.00 0.98
C ALA A 399 -1.45 -14.89 1.55
N ASP A 400 -0.32 -15.26 2.15
CA ASP A 400 0.77 -14.35 2.54
C ASP A 400 1.90 -14.33 1.49
N ILE A 401 2.11 -15.47 0.83
CA ILE A 401 3.16 -15.67 -0.17
C ILE A 401 2.52 -16.29 -1.42
N LEU A 402 2.83 -15.72 -2.57
CA LEU A 402 2.48 -16.20 -3.90
C LEU A 402 3.73 -16.76 -4.58
N LEU A 403 3.82 -18.08 -4.68
CA LEU A 403 4.86 -18.77 -5.45
C LEU A 403 4.38 -18.91 -6.90
N VAL A 404 4.97 -18.15 -7.81
CA VAL A 404 4.60 -18.13 -9.24
C VAL A 404 5.23 -19.31 -10.00
N PRO A 405 4.63 -19.74 -11.12
CA PRO A 405 5.13 -20.91 -11.85
C PRO A 405 6.43 -20.66 -12.61
N ASP A 406 6.63 -19.44 -13.12
CA ASP A 406 7.74 -19.00 -13.96
C ASP A 406 7.96 -17.48 -13.88
N ILE A 407 9.05 -17.00 -14.49
CA ILE A 407 9.44 -15.58 -14.43
C ILE A 407 8.43 -14.68 -15.14
N GLU A 408 7.85 -15.12 -16.26
CA GLU A 408 6.88 -14.33 -17.02
C GLU A 408 5.66 -14.03 -16.15
N SER A 409 5.11 -15.06 -15.50
CA SER A 409 3.98 -14.93 -14.59
C SER A 409 4.31 -14.00 -13.41
N GLY A 410 5.48 -14.18 -12.79
CA GLY A 410 5.91 -13.34 -11.67
C GLY A 410 6.13 -11.88 -12.05
N ASN A 411 6.81 -11.63 -13.17
CA ASN A 411 7.11 -10.29 -13.63
C ASN A 411 5.83 -9.55 -14.03
N MET A 412 4.96 -10.19 -14.82
CA MET A 412 3.67 -9.61 -15.21
C MET A 412 2.80 -9.30 -14.00
N LEU A 413 2.72 -10.20 -13.02
CA LEU A 413 1.91 -10.01 -11.81
C LEU A 413 2.42 -8.82 -10.98
N ALA A 414 3.72 -8.78 -10.67
CA ALA A 414 4.30 -7.69 -9.90
C ALA A 414 4.12 -6.33 -10.61
N LYS A 415 4.34 -6.27 -11.92
CA LYS A 415 4.17 -5.04 -12.71
C LYS A 415 2.70 -4.60 -12.78
N GLN A 416 1.76 -5.51 -12.95
CA GLN A 416 0.33 -5.17 -12.91
C GLN A 416 -0.08 -4.58 -11.57
N LEU A 417 0.35 -5.20 -10.45
CA LEU A 417 0.05 -4.69 -9.12
C LEU A 417 0.69 -3.32 -8.88
N THR A 418 1.91 -3.07 -9.31
CA THR A 418 2.56 -1.76 -9.16
C THR A 418 1.90 -0.67 -10.02
N PHE A 419 1.66 -0.92 -11.31
CA PHE A 419 1.23 0.12 -12.24
C PHE A 419 -0.30 0.30 -12.32
N LEU A 420 -1.08 -0.78 -12.19
CA LEU A 420 -2.54 -0.74 -12.22
C LEU A 420 -3.16 -0.86 -10.82
N GLY A 421 -2.50 -1.61 -9.93
CA GLY A 421 -2.93 -1.77 -8.55
C GLY A 421 -2.39 -0.69 -7.59
N HIS A 422 -1.51 0.20 -8.07
CA HIS A 422 -0.82 1.21 -7.26
C HIS A 422 -0.08 0.64 -6.04
N ALA A 423 0.43 -0.59 -6.16
CA ALA A 423 1.18 -1.25 -5.09
C ALA A 423 2.62 -0.74 -5.01
N ASP A 424 3.06 -0.40 -3.79
CA ASP A 424 4.49 -0.24 -3.49
C ASP A 424 5.14 -1.64 -3.40
N ALA A 425 6.36 -1.79 -3.92
CA ALA A 425 6.97 -3.12 -4.15
C ALA A 425 8.48 -3.14 -3.89
N ALA A 426 8.90 -3.59 -2.71
CA ALA A 426 10.33 -3.75 -2.40
C ALA A 426 10.91 -5.04 -2.98
N GLY A 427 11.97 -4.92 -3.77
CA GLY A 427 12.65 -6.05 -4.43
C GLY A 427 13.92 -6.49 -3.70
N ILE A 428 14.02 -7.77 -3.37
CA ILE A 428 15.17 -8.35 -2.65
C ILE A 428 15.54 -9.72 -3.22
N VAL A 429 16.84 -9.98 -3.36
CA VAL A 429 17.37 -11.31 -3.68
C VAL A 429 17.73 -12.04 -2.40
N LEU A 430 17.31 -13.30 -2.35
CA LEU A 430 17.47 -14.26 -1.27
C LEU A 430 18.33 -15.45 -1.73
N GLY A 431 18.73 -16.31 -0.80
CA GLY A 431 19.51 -17.52 -1.10
C GLY A 431 21.02 -17.29 -1.33
N ALA A 432 21.47 -16.06 -1.52
CA ALA A 432 22.90 -15.68 -1.48
C ALA A 432 23.36 -15.40 -0.04
N ARG A 433 24.66 -15.43 0.28
CA ARG A 433 25.22 -15.19 1.63
C ARG A 433 24.94 -13.80 2.23
N VAL A 434 24.73 -12.80 1.37
CA VAL A 434 24.28 -11.46 1.73
C VAL A 434 22.98 -11.13 0.97
N PRO A 435 22.05 -10.35 1.55
CA PRO A 435 20.91 -9.84 0.79
C PRO A 435 21.36 -8.91 -0.34
N ILE A 436 20.65 -8.95 -1.47
CA ILE A 436 20.93 -8.08 -2.63
C ILE A 436 19.70 -7.27 -2.97
N ILE A 437 19.80 -5.96 -2.80
CA ILE A 437 18.72 -4.99 -3.02
C ILE A 437 18.63 -4.69 -4.51
N LEU A 438 17.46 -4.95 -5.11
CA LEU A 438 17.18 -4.64 -6.50
C LEU A 438 16.26 -3.43 -6.59
N ALA A 439 16.84 -2.23 -6.45
CA ALA A 439 16.09 -1.00 -6.65
C ALA A 439 15.73 -0.81 -8.14
N SER A 440 14.49 -0.41 -8.41
CA SER A 440 14.01 -0.04 -9.73
C SER A 440 13.98 1.48 -9.89
N ARG A 441 14.26 1.96 -11.11
CA ARG A 441 14.34 3.39 -11.43
C ARG A 441 13.00 4.12 -11.27
N ALA A 442 11.89 3.37 -11.29
CA ALA A 442 10.53 3.89 -11.14
C ALA A 442 10.02 3.85 -9.69
N ASP A 443 10.82 3.37 -8.75
CA ASP A 443 10.36 3.14 -7.39
C ASP A 443 10.20 4.46 -6.62
N SER A 444 9.11 4.56 -5.85
CA SER A 444 8.88 5.64 -4.90
C SER A 444 9.99 5.66 -3.83
N LEU A 445 10.20 6.81 -3.19
CA LEU A 445 11.12 6.92 -2.05
C LEU A 445 10.84 5.85 -0.98
N ARG A 446 9.56 5.67 -0.66
CA ARG A 446 9.06 4.67 0.30
C ARG A 446 9.50 3.25 -0.08
N THR A 447 9.31 2.86 -1.35
CA THR A 447 9.71 1.54 -1.85
C THR A 447 11.22 1.29 -1.74
N ARG A 448 12.04 2.31 -2.00
CA ARG A 448 13.52 2.21 -1.89
C ARG A 448 13.95 2.03 -0.43
N LEU A 449 13.42 2.84 0.48
CA LEU A 449 13.71 2.73 1.92
C LEU A 449 13.27 1.36 2.48
N LEU A 450 12.10 0.87 2.05
CA LEU A 450 11.64 -0.45 2.45
C LEU A 450 12.60 -1.56 2.01
N SER A 451 13.10 -1.51 0.78
CA SER A 451 14.03 -2.53 0.27
C SER A 451 15.31 -2.58 1.12
N CYS A 452 15.81 -1.41 1.55
CA CYS A 452 16.92 -1.31 2.50
C CYS A 452 16.57 -1.83 3.89
N ALA A 453 15.37 -1.53 4.40
CA ALA A 453 14.90 -2.00 5.70
C ALA A 453 14.76 -3.53 5.73
N VAL A 454 14.21 -4.12 4.67
CA VAL A 454 14.12 -5.57 4.47
C VAL A 454 15.52 -6.20 4.47
N ALA A 455 16.47 -5.63 3.71
CA ALA A 455 17.86 -6.09 3.72
C ALA A 455 18.52 -6.02 5.10
N THR A 456 18.27 -4.94 5.85
CA THR A 456 18.78 -4.73 7.21
C THR A 456 18.27 -5.82 8.16
N LYS A 457 16.96 -6.13 8.11
CA LYS A 457 16.39 -7.23 8.91
C LYS A 457 16.96 -8.59 8.53
N ILE A 458 17.15 -8.87 7.24
CA ILE A 458 17.74 -10.13 6.76
C ILE A 458 19.18 -10.27 7.27
N ALA A 459 19.99 -9.23 7.14
CA ALA A 459 21.37 -9.22 7.61
C ALA A 459 21.45 -9.41 9.14
N ALA A 460 20.57 -8.75 9.90
CA ALA A 460 20.47 -8.93 11.35
C ALA A 460 20.06 -10.37 11.72
N ALA A 461 19.07 -10.94 11.04
CA ALA A 461 18.64 -12.33 11.26
C ALA A 461 19.76 -13.35 10.96
N ARG A 462 20.59 -13.09 9.95
CA ARG A 462 21.79 -13.90 9.66
C ARG A 462 22.84 -13.79 10.75
N LYS A 463 23.16 -12.58 11.20
CA LYS A 463 24.11 -12.37 12.31
C LYS A 463 23.65 -13.07 13.59
N ALA A 464 22.33 -13.15 13.82
CA ALA A 464 21.72 -13.89 14.92
C ALA A 464 21.60 -15.41 14.68
N GLY A 465 22.00 -15.93 13.51
CA GLY A 465 21.95 -17.35 13.17
C GLY A 465 20.55 -17.91 12.91
N LYS A 466 19.53 -17.05 12.74
CA LYS A 466 18.14 -17.47 12.47
C LYS A 466 17.96 -18.04 11.07
N ILE A 467 18.76 -17.58 10.12
CA ILE A 467 18.83 -18.08 8.76
C ILE A 467 20.28 -18.32 8.37
N LYS A 468 20.51 -19.36 7.56
CA LYS A 468 21.85 -19.76 7.12
C LYS A 468 22.44 -18.85 6.04
#